data_AF-A0A661LJL9-F1
#
_entry.id   AF-A0A661LJL9-F1
#
_cell.length_a   1.000
_cell.length_b   1.000
_cell.length_c   1.000
_cell.angle_alpha   90.00
_cell.angle_beta   90.00
_cell.angle_gamma   90.00
#
_symmetry.space_group_name_H-M   'P 1'
#
loop_
_entity.id
_entity.type
_entity.pdbx_description
1 polymer ?
#
loop_
_entity_poly.entity_id
_entity_poly.type
_entity_poly.pdbx_seq_one_letter_code
_entity_poly.pdbx_strand_id
1 'polypeptide(L)'
;MVRLILTLVIILTTLMNLGCFNDSGKAPIGSSQIIGEVELYTFSPDHQYFLTDAQPFTLPSSTLLRDALDSLGRDLAKNYFSKTYTDRATDIHFEVLRIDEIATPSRPLRIAVVNMIDKNKDAMRYFFQGSAGGQTTFCMLAATFIQPHLSPPLVDGLVLLYNGKILPELDHISLTGILIPRPFQHVTKRAIHGTKRKAVISNQDSVKLRKLKL
;
A
#
# COMPACT_ATOMS: atom_id res chain seq x y z
N MET A 1 -14.40 -6.46 -62.73
CA MET A 1 -14.70 -7.46 -61.67
C MET A 1 -13.60 -7.51 -60.60
N VAL A 2 -13.34 -6.40 -59.90
CA VAL A 2 -12.48 -6.39 -58.67
C VAL A 2 -13.12 -5.51 -57.56
N ARG A 3 -14.18 -4.76 -57.87
CA ARG A 3 -14.86 -3.86 -56.92
C ARG A 3 -16.04 -4.47 -56.16
N LEU A 4 -16.29 -5.78 -56.29
CA LEU A 4 -17.44 -6.47 -55.68
C LEU A 4 -17.06 -7.45 -54.57
N ILE A 5 -15.77 -7.58 -54.23
CA ILE A 5 -15.28 -8.44 -53.14
C ILE A 5 -15.01 -7.63 -51.87
N LEU A 6 -14.82 -6.32 -51.96
CA LEU A 6 -14.45 -5.48 -50.81
C LEU A 6 -15.62 -5.06 -49.91
N THR A 7 -16.86 -5.12 -50.41
CA THR A 7 -18.06 -4.76 -49.63
C THR A 7 -18.59 -5.90 -48.75
N LEU A 8 -18.14 -7.14 -48.96
CA LEU A 8 -18.58 -8.29 -48.14
C LEU A 8 -17.81 -8.40 -46.81
N VAL A 9 -16.63 -7.77 -46.69
CA VAL A 9 -15.78 -7.87 -45.49
C VAL A 9 -16.18 -6.88 -44.39
N ILE A 10 -16.94 -5.82 -44.71
CA ILE A 10 -17.30 -4.78 -43.74
C ILE A 10 -18.61 -5.10 -42.99
N ILE A 11 -19.45 -6.01 -43.49
CA ILE A 11 -20.73 -6.37 -42.83
C ILE A 11 -20.55 -7.51 -41.80
N LEU A 12 -19.42 -8.23 -41.82
CA LEU A 12 -19.18 -9.35 -40.90
C LEU A 12 -18.48 -8.95 -39.59
N THR A 13 -17.94 -7.73 -39.48
CA THR A 13 -17.34 -7.23 -38.23
C THR A 13 -18.33 -6.48 -37.33
N THR A 14 -19.52 -6.15 -37.82
CA THR A 14 -20.56 -5.47 -37.04
C THR A 14 -21.47 -6.40 -36.23
N LEU A 15 -21.26 -7.73 -36.29
CA LEU A 15 -22.09 -8.73 -35.58
C LEU A 15 -21.42 -9.43 -34.40
N MET A 16 -20.23 -8.99 -33.97
CA MET A 16 -19.50 -9.57 -32.82
C MET A 16 -19.38 -8.63 -31.60
N ASN A 17 -20.06 -7.49 -31.59
CA ASN A 17 -20.07 -6.56 -30.44
C ASN A 17 -21.45 -6.37 -29.79
N LEU A 18 -22.38 -7.32 -30.00
CA LEU A 18 -23.56 -7.46 -29.14
C LEU A 18 -23.26 -8.46 -28.01
N GLY A 19 -22.32 -8.10 -27.15
CA GLY A 19 -22.09 -8.76 -25.87
C GLY A 19 -22.71 -7.92 -24.77
N CYS A 20 -23.92 -8.29 -24.36
CA CYS A 20 -24.63 -7.71 -23.23
C CYS A 20 -23.74 -7.65 -21.97
N PHE A 21 -23.42 -6.45 -21.50
CA PHE A 21 -23.00 -6.23 -20.12
C PHE A 21 -24.00 -5.29 -19.44
N ASN A 22 -25.23 -5.80 -19.27
CA ASN A 22 -26.01 -5.45 -18.10
C ASN A 22 -25.71 -6.54 -17.06
N ASP A 23 -24.76 -6.27 -16.18
CA ASP A 23 -24.86 -6.79 -14.84
C ASP A 23 -24.53 -5.66 -13.85
N SER A 24 -25.59 -5.18 -13.23
CA SER A 24 -25.55 -4.44 -11.97
C SER A 24 -25.09 -5.41 -10.87
N GLY A 25 -23.83 -5.85 -10.98
CA GLY A 25 -23.21 -6.79 -10.07
C GLY A 25 -22.80 -6.06 -8.80
N LYS A 26 -23.49 -6.36 -7.70
CA LYS A 26 -23.08 -6.01 -6.33
C LYS A 26 -21.56 -6.14 -6.20
N ALA A 27 -20.93 -5.14 -5.57
CA ALA A 27 -19.51 -5.20 -5.22
C ALA A 27 -19.20 -6.57 -4.57
N PRO A 28 -18.12 -7.26 -4.98
CA PRO A 28 -17.78 -8.55 -4.40
C PRO A 28 -17.65 -8.39 -2.89
N ILE A 29 -18.34 -9.27 -2.16
CA ILE A 29 -18.26 -9.34 -0.71
C ILE A 29 -16.79 -9.63 -0.38
N GLY A 30 -16.15 -8.66 0.28
CA GLY A 30 -14.71 -8.67 0.54
C GLY A 30 -14.28 -9.97 1.22
N SER A 31 -13.10 -10.46 0.85
CA SER A 31 -12.60 -11.72 1.38
C SER A 31 -12.49 -11.68 2.90
N SER A 32 -13.26 -12.54 3.56
CA SER A 32 -13.34 -12.67 5.02
C SER A 32 -12.20 -13.53 5.58
N GLN A 33 -10.99 -13.41 5.01
CA GLN A 33 -9.86 -14.25 5.42
C GLN A 33 -9.18 -13.68 6.67
N ILE A 34 -9.06 -14.52 7.70
CA ILE A 34 -8.28 -14.23 8.90
C ILE A 34 -6.79 -14.30 8.55
N ILE A 35 -6.00 -13.30 8.93
CA ILE A 35 -4.57 -13.21 8.57
C ILE A 35 -3.66 -14.15 9.37
N GLY A 36 -4.14 -14.66 10.51
CA GLY A 36 -3.37 -15.47 11.44
C GLY A 36 -2.32 -14.68 12.21
N GLU A 37 -1.38 -15.37 12.86
CA GLU A 37 -0.25 -14.72 13.54
C GLU A 37 0.80 -14.27 12.51
N VAL A 38 0.92 -12.96 12.31
CA VAL A 38 1.90 -12.34 11.40
C VAL A 38 2.56 -11.14 12.06
N GLU A 39 3.88 -11.01 11.89
CA GLU A 39 4.62 -9.82 12.32
C GLU A 39 4.46 -8.68 11.31
N LEU A 40 3.55 -7.76 11.62
CA LEU A 40 3.38 -6.53 10.87
C LEU A 40 4.28 -5.43 11.43
N TYR A 41 4.61 -4.45 10.59
CA TYR A 41 5.43 -3.31 10.96
C TYR A 41 4.86 -2.00 10.42
N THR A 42 5.04 -0.93 11.18
CA THR A 42 4.91 0.46 10.73
C THR A 42 6.30 1.09 10.65
N PHE A 43 6.43 2.18 9.89
CA PHE A 43 7.74 2.76 9.54
C PHE A 43 7.74 4.27 9.74
N SER A 44 8.93 4.84 9.93
CA SER A 44 9.15 6.29 9.92
C SER A 44 9.81 6.72 8.60
N PRO A 45 9.52 7.93 8.09
CA PRO A 45 10.14 8.43 6.86
C PRO A 45 11.65 8.65 7.07
N ASP A 46 12.43 8.46 6.01
CA ASP A 46 13.85 8.77 6.01
C ASP A 46 14.23 9.39 4.65
N HIS A 47 14.86 10.56 4.63
CA HIS A 47 15.16 11.25 3.37
C HIS A 47 16.25 10.57 2.53
N GLN A 48 17.13 9.79 3.15
CA GLN A 48 18.23 9.11 2.46
C GLN A 48 17.85 7.68 2.07
N TYR A 49 17.09 7.01 2.92
CA TYR A 49 16.77 5.60 2.82
C TYR A 49 15.28 5.34 2.58
N PHE A 50 14.45 6.37 2.47
CA PHE A 50 12.98 6.33 2.38
C PHE A 50 12.27 5.86 3.66
N LEU A 51 12.76 4.80 4.32
CA LEU A 51 12.16 4.22 5.52
C LEU A 51 13.23 3.93 6.60
N THR A 52 12.86 4.20 7.84
CA THR A 52 13.64 3.90 9.05
C THR A 52 12.72 3.50 10.22
N ASP A 53 13.33 3.17 11.36
CA ASP A 53 12.72 2.98 12.67
C ASP A 53 11.45 2.11 12.66
N ALA A 54 11.54 0.97 11.97
CA ALA A 54 10.44 0.00 11.88
C ALA A 54 9.96 -0.43 13.27
N GLN A 55 8.67 -0.23 13.56
CA GLN A 55 8.03 -0.60 14.81
C GLN A 55 7.10 -1.80 14.60
N PRO A 56 7.16 -2.84 15.44
CA PRO A 56 6.18 -3.93 15.40
C PRO A 56 4.76 -3.39 15.56
N PHE A 57 3.84 -3.88 14.75
CA PHE A 57 2.42 -3.54 14.77
C PHE A 57 1.61 -4.77 15.15
N THR A 58 1.03 -4.76 16.34
CA THR A 58 0.31 -5.89 16.89
C THR A 58 -1.17 -5.85 16.51
N LEU A 59 -1.69 -6.97 16.03
CA LEU A 59 -3.11 -7.19 15.79
C LEU A 59 -3.60 -8.40 16.59
N PRO A 60 -4.89 -8.44 16.97
CA PRO A 60 -5.51 -9.66 17.45
C PRO A 60 -5.35 -10.81 16.44
N SER A 61 -5.14 -12.04 16.92
CA SER A 61 -4.93 -13.21 16.05
C SER A 61 -6.13 -13.57 15.17
N SER A 62 -7.33 -13.12 15.54
CA SER A 62 -8.58 -13.29 14.78
C SER A 62 -8.88 -12.16 13.79
N THR A 63 -7.93 -11.28 13.50
CA THR A 63 -8.16 -10.10 12.65
C THR A 63 -8.38 -10.51 11.19
N LEU A 64 -9.40 -9.95 10.56
CA LEU A 64 -9.63 -10.12 9.12
C LEU A 64 -8.65 -9.25 8.32
N LEU A 65 -8.30 -9.66 7.09
CA LEU A 65 -7.39 -8.90 6.23
C LEU A 65 -7.82 -7.45 6.04
N ARG A 66 -9.12 -7.20 5.80
CA ARG A 66 -9.65 -5.85 5.67
C ARG A 66 -9.44 -5.02 6.94
N ASP A 67 -9.76 -5.58 8.10
CA ASP A 67 -9.61 -4.91 9.39
C ASP A 67 -8.14 -4.62 9.71
N ALA A 68 -7.23 -5.48 9.27
CA ALA A 68 -5.79 -5.26 9.38
C ALA A 68 -5.35 -4.07 8.53
N LEU A 69 -5.78 -4.00 7.27
CA LEU A 69 -5.49 -2.88 6.38
C LEU A 69 -6.11 -1.57 6.88
N ASP A 70 -7.35 -1.60 7.39
CA ASP A 70 -7.99 -0.44 8.01
C ASP A 70 -7.22 0.03 9.25
N SER A 71 -6.74 -0.90 10.07
CA SER A 71 -5.95 -0.57 11.27
C SER A 71 -4.60 0.03 10.92
N LEU A 72 -3.90 -0.50 9.92
CA LEU A 72 -2.66 0.06 9.38
C LEU A 72 -2.88 1.45 8.79
N GLY A 73 -3.97 1.65 8.04
CA GLY A 73 -4.34 2.95 7.48
C GLY A 73 -4.62 3.99 8.56
N ARG A 74 -5.36 3.62 9.62
CA ARG A 74 -5.59 4.50 10.78
C ARG A 74 -4.30 4.87 11.50
N ASP A 75 -3.41 3.91 11.71
CA ASP A 75 -2.12 4.17 12.37
C ASP A 75 -1.27 5.12 11.53
N LEU A 76 -1.18 4.87 10.22
CA LEU A 76 -0.45 5.71 9.28
C LEU A 76 -1.00 7.14 9.25
N ALA A 77 -2.33 7.30 9.18
CA ALA A 77 -2.97 8.61 9.24
C ALA A 77 -2.60 9.36 10.53
N LYS A 78 -2.70 8.68 11.67
CA LYS A 78 -2.46 9.25 13.00
C LYS A 78 -1.00 9.63 13.25
N ASN A 79 -0.07 8.77 12.85
CA ASN A 79 1.33 8.90 13.25
C ASN A 79 2.18 9.63 12.20
N TYR A 80 1.86 9.46 10.92
CA TYR A 80 2.59 10.11 9.84
C TYR A 80 1.84 11.35 9.34
N PHE A 81 0.61 11.19 8.86
CA PHE A 81 -0.11 12.29 8.20
C PHE A 81 -0.63 13.39 9.13
N SER A 82 -0.82 13.11 10.42
CA SER A 82 -1.30 14.10 11.38
C SER A 82 -0.18 14.81 12.16
N LYS A 83 1.05 14.30 12.18
CA LYS A 83 2.06 14.75 13.16
C LYS A 83 3.43 15.09 12.58
N THR A 84 3.77 14.63 11.38
CA THR A 84 5.16 14.75 10.91
C THR A 84 5.52 16.13 10.38
N TYR A 85 4.60 16.82 9.71
CA TYR A 85 4.89 18.07 9.01
C TYR A 85 3.88 19.20 9.25
N THR A 86 2.88 18.97 10.11
CA THR A 86 1.84 19.95 10.41
C THR A 86 1.61 20.05 11.91
N ASP A 87 1.65 21.27 12.46
CA ASP A 87 1.20 21.55 13.84
C ASP A 87 -0.32 21.52 13.97
N ARG A 88 -1.02 21.28 12.85
CA ARG A 88 -2.48 21.17 12.76
C ARG A 88 -2.86 19.74 12.46
N ALA A 89 -3.96 19.29 13.06
CA ALA A 89 -4.57 18.02 12.70
C ALA A 89 -5.02 18.06 11.22
N THR A 90 -4.61 17.06 10.46
CA THR A 90 -5.09 16.84 9.09
C THR A 90 -6.31 15.93 9.11
N ASP A 91 -7.22 16.10 8.16
CA ASP A 91 -8.39 15.22 7.99
C ASP A 91 -8.07 13.98 7.13
N ILE A 92 -6.78 13.68 6.95
CA ILE A 92 -6.31 12.61 6.09
C ILE A 92 -6.65 11.27 6.72
N HIS A 93 -7.33 10.40 5.97
CA HIS A 93 -7.61 9.03 6.38
C HIS A 93 -7.65 8.10 5.18
N PHE A 94 -7.68 6.79 5.46
CA PHE A 94 -7.64 5.75 4.45
C PHE A 94 -8.88 4.88 4.54
N GLU A 95 -9.46 4.57 3.39
CA GLU A 95 -10.60 3.67 3.27
C GLU A 95 -10.20 2.46 2.42
N VAL A 96 -10.32 1.25 2.97
CA VAL A 96 -10.19 0.02 2.17
C VAL A 96 -11.51 -0.20 1.44
N LEU A 97 -11.51 0.11 0.13
CA LEU A 97 -12.70 0.04 -0.71
C LEU A 97 -13.04 -1.40 -1.08
N ARG A 98 -12.04 -2.18 -1.48
CA ARG A 98 -12.19 -3.60 -1.81
C ARG A 98 -10.87 -4.36 -1.76
N ILE A 99 -10.97 -5.68 -1.71
CA ILE A 99 -9.85 -6.61 -1.85
C ILE A 99 -10.27 -7.62 -2.90
N ASP A 100 -9.61 -7.56 -4.05
CA ASP A 100 -9.86 -8.45 -5.18
C ASP A 100 -8.95 -9.67 -5.07
N GLU A 101 -9.51 -10.87 -5.24
CA GLU A 101 -8.74 -12.12 -5.28
C GLU A 101 -8.64 -12.65 -6.71
N ILE A 102 -7.42 -12.90 -7.15
CA ILE A 102 -7.12 -13.46 -8.47
C ILE A 102 -6.60 -14.87 -8.26
N ALA A 103 -7.36 -15.87 -8.72
CA ALA A 103 -6.94 -17.25 -8.68
C ALA A 103 -5.69 -17.45 -9.56
N THR A 104 -4.65 -18.07 -9.00
CA THR A 104 -3.49 -18.53 -9.77
C THR A 104 -3.16 -19.98 -9.39
N PRO A 105 -2.40 -20.72 -10.22
CA PRO A 105 -2.08 -22.12 -9.93
C PRO A 105 -1.33 -22.36 -8.62
N SER A 106 -0.59 -21.36 -8.11
CA SER A 106 0.19 -21.51 -6.88
C SER A 106 -0.60 -21.11 -5.63
N ARG A 107 -1.28 -19.95 -5.67
CA ARG A 107 -2.17 -19.45 -4.61
C ARG A 107 -3.02 -18.28 -5.14
N PRO A 108 -4.13 -17.92 -4.48
CA PRO A 108 -4.79 -16.64 -4.77
C PRO A 108 -3.85 -15.46 -4.54
N LEU A 109 -3.84 -14.52 -5.47
CA LEU A 109 -3.22 -13.21 -5.32
C LEU A 109 -4.27 -12.22 -4.80
N ARG A 110 -3.89 -11.37 -3.85
CA ARG A 110 -4.79 -10.39 -3.23
C ARG A 110 -4.40 -8.98 -3.67
N ILE A 111 -5.34 -8.24 -4.24
CA ILE A 111 -5.11 -6.84 -4.63
C ILE A 111 -6.04 -5.95 -3.81
N ALA A 112 -5.48 -5.10 -2.95
CA ALA A 112 -6.25 -4.14 -2.18
C ALA A 112 -6.42 -2.84 -2.97
N VAL A 113 -7.64 -2.28 -2.95
CA VAL A 113 -7.90 -0.92 -3.41
C VAL A 113 -8.13 -0.06 -2.18
N VAL A 114 -7.21 0.88 -1.96
CA VAL A 114 -7.22 1.79 -0.80
C VAL A 114 -7.35 3.21 -1.30
N ASN A 115 -8.27 3.97 -0.71
CA ASN A 115 -8.49 5.37 -1.03
C ASN A 115 -7.94 6.27 0.09
N MET A 116 -6.97 7.12 -0.25
CA MET A 116 -6.54 8.23 0.59
C MET A 116 -7.55 9.37 0.45
N ILE A 117 -8.28 9.65 1.52
CA ILE A 117 -9.16 10.82 1.63
C ILE A 117 -8.32 11.97 2.18
N ASP A 118 -8.26 13.06 1.43
CA ASP A 118 -7.50 14.27 1.74
C ASP A 118 -8.23 15.48 1.15
N LYS A 119 -9.32 15.88 1.80
CA LYS A 119 -10.23 16.92 1.28
C LYS A 119 -9.55 18.30 1.18
N ASN A 120 -8.63 18.58 2.10
CA ASN A 120 -7.94 19.85 2.20
C ASN A 120 -6.66 19.90 1.35
N LYS A 121 -6.30 18.80 0.68
CA LYS A 121 -5.07 18.64 -0.11
C LYS A 121 -3.79 18.77 0.72
N ASP A 122 -3.87 18.47 2.01
CA ASP A 122 -2.74 18.55 2.94
C ASP A 122 -1.69 17.48 2.59
N ALA A 123 -2.11 16.28 2.17
CA ALA A 123 -1.20 15.22 1.77
C ALA A 123 -0.35 15.69 0.58
N MET A 124 -1.00 16.23 -0.44
CA MET A 124 -0.32 16.74 -1.64
C MET A 124 0.61 17.91 -1.32
N ARG A 125 0.17 18.81 -0.44
CA ARG A 125 0.91 20.03 -0.11
C ARG A 125 2.17 19.76 0.72
N TYR A 126 2.10 18.83 1.68
CA TYR A 126 3.14 18.67 2.70
C TYR A 126 3.93 17.37 2.59
N PHE A 127 3.34 16.30 2.04
CA PHE A 127 3.95 14.96 2.04
C PHE A 127 4.47 14.59 0.66
N PHE A 128 3.67 14.82 -0.38
CA PHE A 128 4.08 14.54 -1.76
C PHE A 128 4.84 15.70 -2.43
N GLN A 129 5.36 16.65 -1.65
CA GLN A 129 6.08 17.80 -2.20
C GLN A 129 7.46 17.40 -2.74
N GLY A 130 7.72 17.66 -4.03
CA GLY A 130 8.98 17.32 -4.68
C GLY A 130 9.14 15.82 -4.92
N SER A 131 10.09 15.44 -5.78
CA SER A 131 10.36 14.02 -6.05
C SER A 131 10.77 13.25 -4.78
N ALA A 132 11.55 13.87 -3.88
CA ALA A 132 11.97 13.21 -2.64
C ALA A 132 10.80 12.96 -1.66
N GLY A 133 9.91 13.94 -1.48
CA GLY A 133 8.71 13.80 -0.64
C GLY A 133 7.74 12.80 -1.25
N GLY A 134 7.49 12.91 -2.56
CA GLY A 134 6.67 11.97 -3.31
C GLY A 134 7.16 10.53 -3.19
N GLN A 135 8.45 10.27 -3.42
CA GLN A 135 9.03 8.93 -3.32
C GLN A 135 8.98 8.37 -1.90
N THR A 136 9.28 9.20 -0.89
CA THR A 136 9.27 8.79 0.52
C THR A 136 7.86 8.42 0.97
N THR A 137 6.89 9.28 0.67
CA THR A 137 5.47 9.06 0.97
C THR A 137 4.95 7.81 0.26
N PHE A 138 5.34 7.61 -1.00
CA PHE A 138 4.96 6.43 -1.76
C PHE A 138 5.54 5.14 -1.19
N CYS A 139 6.82 5.12 -0.82
CA CYS A 139 7.45 4.00 -0.13
C CYS A 139 6.75 3.70 1.21
N MET A 140 6.36 4.74 1.96
CA MET A 140 5.64 4.59 3.22
C MET A 140 4.30 3.87 3.04
N LEU A 141 3.51 4.31 2.06
CA LEU A 141 2.22 3.71 1.73
C LEU A 141 2.38 2.26 1.26
N ALA A 142 3.32 2.01 0.36
CA ALA A 142 3.59 0.67 -0.16
C ALA A 142 4.05 -0.28 0.95
N ALA A 143 5.03 0.10 1.76
CA ALA A 143 5.52 -0.74 2.85
C ALA A 143 4.43 -1.04 3.89
N THR A 144 3.60 -0.04 4.21
CA THR A 144 2.53 -0.17 5.20
C THR A 144 1.41 -1.10 4.73
N PHE A 145 0.85 -0.92 3.54
CA PHE A 145 -0.29 -1.75 3.12
C PHE A 145 0.14 -3.12 2.56
N ILE A 146 1.27 -3.19 1.85
CA ILE A 146 1.72 -4.43 1.20
C ILE A 146 2.45 -5.35 2.19
N GLN A 147 3.16 -4.79 3.17
CA GLN A 147 4.04 -5.52 4.11
C GLN A 147 4.98 -6.49 3.35
N PRO A 148 5.83 -5.97 2.44
CA PRO A 148 6.53 -6.77 1.43
C PRO A 148 7.62 -7.68 2.02
N HIS A 149 8.00 -7.52 3.29
CA HIS A 149 8.95 -8.41 3.97
C HIS A 149 8.38 -9.79 4.27
N LEU A 150 7.05 -9.93 4.33
CA LEU A 150 6.38 -11.21 4.54
C LEU A 150 6.47 -12.10 3.29
N SER A 151 6.33 -13.41 3.49
CA SER A 151 6.31 -14.41 2.42
C SER A 151 5.20 -15.44 2.67
N PRO A 152 4.01 -15.27 2.06
CA PRO A 152 3.61 -14.21 1.11
C PRO A 152 3.43 -12.81 1.76
N PRO A 153 3.44 -11.71 0.98
CA PRO A 153 3.13 -10.36 1.48
C PRO A 153 1.70 -10.30 2.05
N LEU A 154 1.36 -9.24 2.80
CA LEU A 154 0.00 -9.08 3.34
C LEU A 154 -1.02 -8.98 2.20
N VAL A 155 -0.70 -8.19 1.18
CA VAL A 155 -1.38 -8.18 -0.13
C VAL A 155 -0.36 -8.23 -1.26
N ASP A 156 -0.75 -8.77 -2.41
CA ASP A 156 0.10 -8.96 -3.59
C ASP A 156 0.09 -7.78 -4.55
N GLY A 157 -0.91 -6.92 -4.41
CA GLY A 157 -1.03 -5.67 -5.14
C GLY A 157 -1.75 -4.62 -4.31
N LEU A 158 -1.42 -3.35 -4.56
CA LEU A 158 -2.12 -2.21 -4.02
C LEU A 158 -2.49 -1.26 -5.15
N VAL A 159 -3.76 -0.90 -5.25
CA VAL A 159 -4.24 0.22 -6.05
C VAL A 159 -4.52 1.36 -5.09
N LEU A 160 -3.76 2.43 -5.21
CA LEU A 160 -3.92 3.62 -4.37
C LEU A 160 -4.74 4.67 -5.12
N LEU A 161 -5.87 5.03 -4.54
CA LEU A 161 -6.70 6.14 -4.99
C LEU A 161 -6.45 7.37 -4.11
N TYR A 162 -6.64 8.55 -4.69
CA TYR A 162 -6.62 9.84 -4.02
C TYR A 162 -7.95 10.55 -4.25
N ASN A 163 -8.69 10.78 -3.18
CA ASN A 163 -10.04 11.36 -3.21
C ASN A 163 -10.94 10.66 -4.26
N GLY A 164 -10.87 9.33 -4.31
CA GLY A 164 -11.67 8.47 -5.19
C GLY A 164 -11.18 8.36 -6.64
N LYS A 165 -10.06 8.99 -7.00
CA LYS A 165 -9.48 8.93 -8.35
C LYS A 165 -8.13 8.24 -8.33
N ILE A 166 -7.68 7.74 -9.48
CA ILE A 166 -6.31 7.24 -9.62
C ILE A 166 -5.35 8.37 -9.24
N LEU A 167 -4.39 8.07 -8.36
CA LEU A 167 -3.38 9.03 -7.95
C LEU A 167 -2.62 9.50 -9.22
N PRO A 168 -2.56 10.82 -9.49
CA PRO A 168 -1.88 11.31 -10.67
C PRO A 168 -0.36 11.06 -10.58
N GLU A 169 0.33 11.20 -11.71
CA GLU A 169 1.78 11.30 -11.70
C GLU A 169 2.21 12.52 -10.87
N LEU A 170 3.23 12.35 -10.02
CA LEU A 170 3.74 13.40 -9.14
C LEU A 170 5.23 13.57 -9.40
N ASP A 171 5.68 14.77 -9.79
CA ASP A 171 7.10 15.15 -9.96
C ASP A 171 8.02 14.04 -10.50
N HIS A 172 7.72 13.58 -11.73
CA HIS A 172 8.46 12.53 -12.45
C HIS A 172 8.38 11.12 -11.83
N ILE A 173 7.45 10.89 -10.89
CA ILE A 173 7.18 9.59 -10.30
C ILE A 173 5.79 9.15 -10.74
N SER A 174 5.77 8.05 -11.50
CA SER A 174 4.51 7.37 -11.86
C SER A 174 3.99 6.60 -10.66
N LEU A 175 2.93 7.13 -10.04
CA LEU A 175 2.19 6.48 -8.96
C LEU A 175 0.94 5.75 -9.47
N THR A 176 0.77 5.72 -10.79
CA THR A 176 -0.37 5.13 -11.46
C THR A 176 -0.21 3.61 -11.56
N GLY A 177 -1.34 2.89 -11.46
CA GLY A 177 -1.38 1.44 -11.64
C GLY A 177 -1.33 0.66 -10.33
N ILE A 178 -0.95 -0.61 -10.42
CA ILE A 178 -0.91 -1.55 -9.31
C ILE A 178 0.51 -1.56 -8.74
N LEU A 179 0.67 -1.14 -7.49
CA LEU A 179 1.91 -1.33 -6.77
C LEU A 179 2.07 -2.80 -6.41
N ILE A 180 3.26 -3.36 -6.64
CA ILE A 180 3.58 -4.75 -6.31
C ILE A 180 4.72 -4.82 -5.28
N PRO A 181 4.89 -5.91 -4.53
CA PRO A 181 5.83 -5.99 -3.40
C PRO A 181 7.31 -5.85 -3.79
N ARG A 182 7.74 -6.46 -4.91
CA ARG A 182 9.16 -6.67 -5.25
C ARG A 182 10.01 -5.39 -5.17
N PRO A 183 9.60 -4.24 -5.74
CA PRO A 183 10.36 -2.98 -5.65
C PRO A 183 10.60 -2.48 -4.22
N PHE A 184 9.74 -2.83 -3.26
CA PHE A 184 9.78 -2.29 -1.90
C PHE A 184 10.40 -3.24 -0.87
N GLN A 185 10.65 -4.51 -1.25
CA GLN A 185 11.16 -5.55 -0.35
C GLN A 185 12.48 -5.16 0.31
N HIS A 186 13.44 -4.69 -0.48
CA HIS A 186 14.77 -4.35 0.02
C HIS A 186 14.71 -3.18 1.01
N VAL A 187 13.98 -2.11 0.67
CA VAL A 187 13.81 -0.92 1.51
C VAL A 187 13.20 -1.29 2.86
N THR A 188 12.14 -2.10 2.85
CA THR A 188 11.42 -2.55 4.04
C THR A 188 12.27 -3.45 4.91
N LYS A 189 12.91 -4.48 4.32
CA LYS A 189 13.80 -5.39 5.06
C LYS A 189 14.95 -4.62 5.69
N ARG A 190 15.57 -3.66 4.99
CA ARG A 190 16.65 -2.85 5.56
C ARG A 190 16.17 -2.06 6.79
N ALA A 191 15.01 -1.42 6.72
CA ALA A 191 14.47 -0.67 7.86
C ALA A 191 14.26 -1.58 9.09
N ILE A 192 13.70 -2.79 8.90
CA ILE A 192 13.49 -3.77 9.98
C ILE A 192 14.82 -4.22 10.60
N HIS A 193 15.79 -4.63 9.78
CA HIS A 193 17.09 -5.11 10.29
C HIS A 193 17.90 -3.99 10.94
N GLY A 194 17.81 -2.76 10.41
CA GLY A 194 18.43 -1.57 10.98
C GLY A 194 17.95 -1.32 12.41
N THR A 195 16.63 -1.38 12.64
CA THR A 195 16.06 -1.22 13.98
C THR A 195 16.52 -2.33 14.93
N LYS A 196 16.51 -3.59 14.49
CA LYS A 196 16.96 -4.72 15.34
C LYS A 196 18.42 -4.55 15.78
N ARG A 197 19.30 -4.06 14.90
CA ARG A 197 20.70 -3.77 15.27
C ARG A 197 20.81 -2.65 16.31
N LYS A 198 20.07 -1.54 16.14
CA LYS A 198 20.03 -0.44 17.13
C LYS A 198 19.58 -0.93 18.52
N ALA A 199 18.53 -1.76 18.57
CA ALA A 199 18.01 -2.31 19.82
C ALA A 199 19.02 -3.22 20.54
N VAL A 200 19.77 -4.05 19.80
CA VAL A 200 20.83 -4.90 20.37
C VAL A 200 21.97 -4.07 20.98
N ILE A 201 22.42 -3.02 20.29
CA ILE A 201 23.50 -2.15 20.76
C ILE A 201 23.05 -1.40 22.03
N SER A 202 21.85 -0.81 22.02
CA SER A 202 21.29 -0.10 23.18
C SER A 202 21.18 -1.00 24.42
N ASN A 203 20.75 -2.26 24.25
CA ASN A 203 20.70 -3.21 25.34
C ASN A 203 22.10 -3.58 25.87
N GLN A 204 23.10 -3.76 25.00
CA GLN A 204 24.48 -4.04 25.43
C GLN A 204 25.10 -2.88 26.22
N ASP A 205 24.84 -1.63 25.84
CA ASP A 205 25.34 -0.45 26.55
C ASP A 205 24.65 -0.29 27.92
N SER A 206 23.34 -0.56 28.01
CA SER A 206 22.60 -0.53 29.28
C SER A 206 23.09 -1.59 30.28
N VAL A 207 23.51 -2.76 29.79
CA VAL A 207 24.08 -3.84 30.62
C VAL A 207 25.49 -3.49 31.10
N LYS A 208 26.31 -2.84 30.26
CA LYS A 208 27.64 -2.34 30.67
C LYS A 208 27.53 -1.26 31.75
N LEU A 209 26.58 -0.34 31.63
CA LEU A 209 26.33 0.71 32.63
C LEU A 209 25.85 0.16 33.98
N ARG A 210 25.12 -0.96 34.00
CA ARG A 210 24.73 -1.64 35.25
C ARG A 210 25.89 -2.41 35.91
N LYS A 211 26.86 -2.91 35.13
CA LYS A 211 28.05 -3.58 35.67
C LYS A 211 29.10 -2.63 36.25
N LEU A 212 29.01 -1.33 35.96
CA LEU A 212 29.90 -0.28 36.51
C LEU A 212 29.38 0.37 37.80
N LYS A 213 28.21 -0.06 38.32
CA LYS A 213 27.58 0.46 39.54
C LYS A 213 27.57 -0.55 40.70
N LEU A 214 28.40 -1.57 40.66
CA LEU A 214 28.60 -2.55 41.75
C LEU A 214 30.04 -2.48 42.26
#